data_AF-A0A1Q3Z215-F1
#
_entry.id   AF-A0A1Q3Z215-F1
#
_cell.length_a   1.000
_cell.length_b   1.000
_cell.length_c   1.000
_cell.angle_alpha   90.00
_cell.angle_beta   90.00
_cell.angle_gamma   90.00
#
_symmetry.space_group_name_H-M   'P 1'
#
loop_
_entity.id
_entity.type
_entity.pdbx_description
1 polymer ?
#
loop_
_entity_poly.entity_id
_entity_poly.type
_entity_poly.pdbx_seq_one_letter_code
_entity_poly.pdbx_strand_id
1 'polypeptide(L)'
;MIMRQLANMLAVLAACLFIFTSAASAVERDVRVAVPDVPGGVIVSNCYAAVGNIYDKYSFSFCLKHRGTYSVRGGGLRCDGRLNWNVAGVFVDVRLSRTSCNKGMAWTADTMTCRPSLVLGFIAGLLKEKRPLLDNLVCEYTPAKGTGHKKISFIAHRR
;
A
#
# COMPACT_ATOMS: atom_id res chain seq x y z
N MET A 1 -18.24 15.48 -55.09
CA MET A 1 -17.03 15.99 -54.40
C MET A 1 -17.19 15.99 -52.87
N ILE A 2 -18.34 16.43 -52.33
CA ILE A 2 -18.64 16.49 -50.88
C ILE A 2 -18.59 15.13 -50.16
N MET A 3 -19.08 14.04 -50.77
CA MET A 3 -19.06 12.69 -50.18
C MET A 3 -17.64 12.14 -49.92
N ARG A 4 -16.65 12.49 -50.75
CA ARG A 4 -15.25 12.09 -50.56
C ARG A 4 -14.59 12.79 -49.37
N GLN A 5 -14.98 14.04 -49.10
CA GLN A 5 -14.44 14.79 -47.96
C GLN A 5 -15.04 14.36 -46.63
N LEU A 6 -16.33 13.97 -46.62
CA LEU A 6 -16.98 13.35 -45.47
C LEU A 6 -16.34 12.01 -45.10
N ALA A 7 -16.06 11.15 -46.08
CA ALA A 7 -15.38 9.88 -45.84
C ALA A 7 -13.96 10.07 -45.27
N ASN A 8 -13.21 11.05 -45.77
CA ASN A 8 -11.87 11.35 -45.26
C ASN A 8 -11.90 11.93 -43.84
N MET A 9 -12.89 12.79 -43.50
CA MET A 9 -13.04 13.29 -42.13
C MET A 9 -13.40 12.18 -41.14
N LEU A 10 -14.30 11.25 -41.51
CA LEU A 10 -14.66 10.10 -40.68
C LEU A 10 -13.47 9.18 -40.42
N ALA A 11 -12.61 8.96 -41.43
CA ALA A 11 -11.40 8.15 -41.28
C ALA A 11 -10.39 8.80 -40.31
N VAL A 12 -10.22 10.13 -40.37
CA VAL A 12 -9.33 10.86 -39.44
C VAL A 12 -9.88 10.86 -38.02
N LEU A 13 -11.19 11.07 -37.85
CA LEU A 13 -11.83 11.05 -36.53
C LEU A 13 -11.72 9.68 -35.87
N ALA A 14 -11.90 8.60 -36.64
CA ALA A 14 -11.72 7.23 -36.18
C ALA A 14 -10.26 6.97 -35.78
N ALA A 15 -9.28 7.42 -36.56
CA ALA A 15 -7.87 7.27 -36.24
C ALA A 15 -7.45 8.03 -34.96
N CYS A 16 -8.02 9.21 -34.70
CA CYS A 16 -7.75 9.97 -33.47
C CYS A 16 -8.36 9.32 -32.21
N LEU A 17 -9.49 8.62 -32.34
CA LEU A 17 -10.14 7.91 -31.22
C LEU A 17 -9.35 6.68 -30.74
N PHE A 18 -8.50 6.08 -31.58
CA PHE A 18 -7.66 4.94 -31.19
C PHE A 18 -6.40 5.30 -30.40
N ILE A 19 -5.97 6.57 -30.40
CA ILE A 19 -4.73 6.99 -29.71
C ILE A 19 -4.95 7.16 -28.20
N PHE A 20 -6.20 7.32 -27.75
CA PHE A 20 -6.52 7.60 -26.34
C PHE A 20 -6.87 6.38 -25.47
N THR A 21 -6.85 5.15 -26.02
CA THR A 21 -7.34 3.97 -25.28
C THR A 21 -6.26 3.11 -24.62
N SER A 22 -4.97 3.44 -24.72
CA SER A 22 -3.92 2.66 -24.04
C SER A 22 -3.68 3.12 -22.59
N ALA A 23 -4.69 3.01 -21.73
CA ALA A 23 -4.42 2.90 -20.30
C ALA A 23 -3.89 1.49 -20.04
N ALA A 24 -2.59 1.29 -20.22
CA ALA A 24 -1.91 0.06 -19.81
C ALA A 24 -2.10 -0.12 -18.29
N SER A 25 -3.03 -0.99 -17.92
CA SER A 25 -3.15 -1.51 -16.55
C SER A 25 -1.89 -2.30 -16.24
N ALA A 26 -0.91 -1.67 -15.58
CA ALA A 26 0.24 -2.38 -15.05
C ALA A 26 -0.26 -3.44 -14.07
N VAL A 27 -0.11 -4.72 -14.44
CA VAL A 27 -0.45 -5.85 -13.56
C VAL A 27 0.44 -5.74 -12.32
N GLU A 28 -0.17 -5.39 -11.20
CA GLU A 28 0.47 -5.30 -9.90
C GLU A 28 0.97 -6.70 -9.51
N ARG A 29 2.30 -6.89 -9.45
CA ARG A 29 2.89 -8.18 -9.10
C ARG A 29 2.85 -8.40 -7.59
N ASP A 30 2.41 -9.60 -7.21
CA ASP A 30 2.46 -10.06 -5.83
C ASP A 30 3.92 -10.13 -5.35
N VAL A 31 4.26 -9.40 -4.30
CA VAL A 31 5.57 -9.47 -3.64
C VAL A 31 5.46 -10.39 -2.45
N ARG A 32 6.42 -11.32 -2.34
CA ARG A 32 6.44 -12.37 -1.31
C ARG A 32 7.62 -12.21 -0.38
N VAL A 33 7.40 -12.57 0.88
CA VAL A 33 8.42 -12.67 1.93
C VAL A 33 8.71 -14.15 2.16
N ALA A 34 9.98 -14.53 2.15
CA ALA A 34 10.39 -15.90 2.47
C ALA A 34 10.23 -16.14 3.96
N VAL A 35 9.56 -17.24 4.33
CA VAL A 35 9.35 -17.66 5.71
C VAL A 35 9.82 -19.11 5.82
N PRO A 36 10.67 -19.47 6.81
CA PRO A 36 11.25 -20.81 6.92
C PRO A 36 10.25 -21.96 6.83
N ASP A 37 9.05 -21.79 7.41
CA ASP A 37 8.03 -22.84 7.49
C ASP A 37 6.94 -22.77 6.40
N VAL A 38 7.05 -21.84 5.45
CA VAL A 38 6.01 -21.65 4.40
C VAL A 38 6.62 -21.78 2.99
N PRO A 39 6.45 -22.94 2.32
CA PRO A 39 6.91 -23.14 0.96
C PRO A 39 6.35 -22.09 -0.01
N GLY A 40 7.23 -21.41 -0.75
CA GLY A 40 6.85 -20.35 -1.69
C GLY A 40 6.62 -18.97 -1.05
N GLY A 41 6.87 -18.81 0.25
CA GLY A 41 6.75 -17.55 0.98
C GLY A 41 5.32 -17.01 1.05
N VAL A 42 5.18 -15.83 1.66
CA VAL A 42 3.86 -15.21 1.84
C VAL A 42 3.76 -13.84 1.19
N ILE A 43 2.64 -13.62 0.51
CA ILE A 43 2.31 -12.38 -0.16
C ILE A 43 2.06 -11.29 0.88
N VAL A 44 2.85 -10.21 0.80
CA VAL A 44 2.71 -9.01 1.65
C VAL A 44 2.28 -7.78 0.88
N SER A 45 2.21 -7.85 -0.45
CA SER A 45 1.72 -6.76 -1.28
C SER A 45 0.20 -6.62 -1.15
N ASN A 46 -0.25 -5.87 -0.15
CA ASN A 46 -1.66 -5.57 0.08
C ASN A 46 -1.90 -4.23 0.77
N CYS A 47 -3.16 -3.88 0.99
CA CYS A 47 -3.56 -2.80 1.85
C CYS A 47 -3.84 -3.33 3.26
N TYR A 48 -3.33 -2.61 4.25
CA TYR A 48 -3.42 -2.93 5.66
C TYR A 48 -3.92 -1.71 6.43
N ALA A 49 -4.53 -1.95 7.58
CA ALA A 49 -4.91 -0.94 8.53
C ALA A 49 -4.51 -1.33 9.94
N ALA A 50 -3.96 -0.36 10.68
CA ALA A 50 -3.65 -0.54 12.08
C ALA A 50 -4.91 -0.92 12.86
N VAL A 51 -4.76 -1.87 13.78
CA VAL A 51 -5.75 -2.21 14.80
C VAL A 51 -5.77 -1.08 15.81
N GLY A 52 -6.91 -0.41 15.92
CA GLY A 52 -7.07 0.76 16.77
C GLY A 52 -6.37 2.00 16.21
N ASN A 53 -6.02 2.91 17.12
CA ASN A 53 -5.37 4.18 16.77
C ASN A 53 -3.88 4.13 17.10
N ILE A 54 -3.05 4.68 16.21
CA ILE A 54 -1.67 5.02 16.53
C ILE A 54 -1.64 6.35 17.28
N TYR A 55 -0.77 6.46 18.29
CA TYR A 55 -0.69 7.63 19.18
C TYR A 55 -2.07 8.03 19.74
N ASP A 56 -2.90 7.03 20.06
CA ASP A 56 -4.22 7.10 20.70
C ASP A 56 -5.32 7.83 19.92
N LYS A 57 -4.99 8.61 18.88
CA LYS A 57 -5.95 9.47 18.17
C LYS A 57 -6.04 9.27 16.66
N TYR A 58 -5.08 8.59 16.05
CA TYR A 58 -4.99 8.51 14.59
C TYR A 58 -5.26 7.10 14.09
N SER A 59 -6.29 6.93 13.27
CA SER A 59 -6.42 5.73 12.45
C SER A 59 -5.40 5.79 11.32
N PHE A 60 -4.76 4.65 11.06
CA PHE A 60 -3.67 4.54 10.12
C PHE A 60 -3.89 3.36 9.18
N SER A 61 -3.72 3.59 7.88
CA SER A 61 -3.76 2.54 6.88
C SER A 61 -2.71 2.75 5.80
N PHE A 62 -2.24 1.70 5.18
CA PHE A 62 -1.18 1.75 4.17
C PHE A 62 -1.33 0.64 3.15
N CYS A 63 -0.85 0.87 1.93
CA CYS A 63 -0.85 -0.10 0.84
C CYS A 63 0.58 -0.36 0.36
N LEU A 64 1.01 -1.61 0.47
CA LEU A 64 2.26 -2.15 -0.03
C LEU A 64 2.09 -2.55 -1.49
N LYS A 65 2.03 -1.52 -2.33
CA LYS A 65 1.84 -1.60 -3.79
C LYS A 65 3.03 -0.99 -4.50
N HIS A 66 3.21 -1.24 -5.80
CA HIS A 66 4.26 -0.60 -6.60
C HIS A 66 4.26 0.92 -6.42
N ARG A 67 3.06 1.52 -6.36
CA ARG A 67 2.87 2.92 -5.92
C ARG A 67 2.28 2.94 -4.52
N GLY A 68 3.14 2.76 -3.52
CA GLY A 68 2.75 2.70 -2.12
C GLY A 68 2.03 3.97 -1.66
N THR A 69 1.03 3.80 -0.82
CA THR A 69 0.26 4.90 -0.22
C THR A 69 0.00 4.66 1.26
N TYR A 70 -0.21 5.74 2.02
CA TYR A 70 -0.74 5.67 3.37
C TYR A 70 -1.82 6.72 3.60
N SER A 71 -2.66 6.50 4.59
CA SER A 71 -3.66 7.44 5.06
C SER A 71 -3.61 7.55 6.56
N VAL A 72 -3.72 8.79 7.05
CA VAL A 72 -3.82 9.09 8.48
C VAL A 72 -5.07 9.93 8.67
N ARG A 73 -5.98 9.47 9.53
CA ARG A 73 -7.23 10.18 9.86
C ARG A 73 -7.38 10.25 11.38
N GLY A 74 -8.07 11.27 11.88
CA GLY A 74 -8.38 11.43 13.32
C GLY A 74 -7.79 12.70 13.92
N GLY A 75 -8.27 13.11 15.09
CA GLY A 75 -7.86 14.38 15.72
C GLY A 75 -8.06 15.62 14.82
N GLY A 76 -9.05 15.58 13.91
CA GLY A 76 -9.28 16.61 12.90
C GLY A 76 -8.27 16.66 11.75
N LEU A 77 -7.36 15.69 11.67
CA LEU A 77 -6.35 15.55 10.63
C LEU A 77 -6.81 14.57 9.54
N ARG A 78 -6.48 14.89 8.28
CA ARG A 78 -6.71 14.07 7.09
C ARG A 78 -5.51 14.18 6.17
N CYS A 79 -4.75 13.10 6.06
CA CYS A 79 -3.57 12.99 5.21
C CYS A 79 -3.70 11.77 4.30
N ASP A 80 -3.35 11.92 3.04
CA ASP A 80 -3.25 10.81 2.08
C ASP A 80 -1.91 10.96 1.35
N GLY A 81 -0.94 10.13 1.70
CA GLY A 81 0.46 10.27 1.33
C GLY A 81 1.03 9.09 0.56
N ARG A 82 2.27 9.25 0.11
CA ARG A 82 3.05 8.20 -0.56
C ARG A 82 3.97 7.49 0.43
N LEU A 83 4.22 6.21 0.18
CA LEU A 83 5.29 5.47 0.86
C LEU A 83 6.13 4.72 -0.17
N ASN A 84 7.38 4.47 0.21
CA ASN A 84 8.25 3.50 -0.45
C ASN A 84 8.43 2.32 0.49
N TRP A 85 8.58 1.13 -0.07
CA TRP A 85 8.78 -0.07 0.73
C TRP A 85 9.62 -1.11 -0.01
N ASN A 86 10.26 -1.97 0.76
CA ASN A 86 11.04 -3.10 0.26
C ASN A 86 10.99 -4.25 1.25
N VAL A 87 11.29 -5.46 0.76
CA VAL A 87 11.46 -6.64 1.61
C VAL A 87 12.93 -6.80 1.96
N ALA A 88 13.23 -7.06 3.23
CA ALA A 88 14.56 -7.35 3.77
C ALA A 88 14.49 -8.60 4.65
N GLY A 89 14.82 -9.76 4.09
CA GLY A 89 14.64 -11.05 4.78
C GLY A 89 13.15 -11.30 5.09
N VAL A 90 12.82 -11.43 6.38
CA VAL A 90 11.43 -11.60 6.87
C VAL A 90 10.71 -10.28 7.14
N PHE A 91 11.38 -9.15 6.98
CA PHE A 91 10.87 -7.83 7.27
C PHE A 91 10.44 -7.09 6.01
N VAL A 92 9.48 -6.20 6.18
CA VAL A 92 9.04 -5.22 5.20
C VAL A 92 9.38 -3.85 5.75
N ASP A 93 10.39 -3.23 5.17
CA ASP A 93 10.78 -1.87 5.52
C ASP A 93 9.94 -0.89 4.73
N VAL A 94 9.39 0.10 5.41
CA VAL A 94 8.51 1.09 4.82
C VAL A 94 8.91 2.49 5.26
N ARG A 95 8.98 3.40 4.29
CA ARG A 95 9.36 4.80 4.48
C ARG A 95 8.24 5.68 3.97
N LEU A 96 7.64 6.46 4.87
CA LEU A 96 6.58 7.39 4.53
C LEU A 96 7.21 8.66 3.97
N SER A 97 6.62 9.20 2.91
CA SER A 97 6.96 10.54 2.44
C SER A 97 6.27 11.57 3.31
N ARG A 98 6.96 12.67 3.64
CA ARG A 98 6.31 13.84 4.25
C ARG A 98 5.17 14.28 3.34
N THR A 99 3.98 14.42 3.90
CA THR A 99 2.76 14.72 3.12
C THR A 99 1.98 15.83 3.79
N SER A 100 1.59 16.84 3.02
CA SER A 100 0.69 17.89 3.49
C SER A 100 -0.70 17.32 3.81
N CYS A 101 -1.26 17.78 4.91
CA CYS A 101 -2.59 17.42 5.37
C CYS A 101 -3.48 18.67 5.37
N ASN A 102 -4.73 18.51 5.78
CA ASN A 102 -5.61 19.64 6.01
C ASN A 102 -5.11 20.59 7.11
N LYS A 103 -5.63 21.83 7.11
CA LYS A 103 -5.39 22.85 8.16
C LYS A 103 -3.93 23.27 8.34
N GLY A 104 -3.15 23.30 7.25
CA GLY A 104 -1.75 23.72 7.28
C GLY A 104 -0.82 22.76 8.01
N MET A 105 -1.29 21.56 8.36
CA MET A 105 -0.50 20.52 9.01
C MET A 105 0.16 19.61 7.96
N ALA A 106 1.17 18.86 8.37
CA ALA A 106 1.79 17.82 7.53
C ALA A 106 2.10 16.60 8.39
N TRP A 107 1.94 15.42 7.80
CA TRP A 107 2.44 14.19 8.37
C TRP A 107 3.93 14.04 8.07
N THR A 108 4.69 13.62 9.07
CA THR A 108 6.15 13.54 8.99
C THR A 108 6.62 12.37 8.13
N ALA A 109 7.88 12.44 7.69
CA ALA A 109 8.54 11.38 6.93
C ALA A 109 8.98 10.25 7.87
N ASP A 110 8.00 9.53 8.40
CA ASP A 110 8.22 8.47 9.37
C ASP A 110 8.66 7.16 8.70
N THR A 111 9.10 6.20 9.50
CA THR A 111 9.50 4.87 9.03
C THR A 111 8.78 3.80 9.82
N MET A 112 8.54 2.65 9.19
CA MET A 112 8.03 1.48 9.89
C MET A 112 8.67 0.21 9.36
N THR A 113 8.88 -0.75 10.24
CA THR A 113 9.32 -2.09 9.89
C THR A 113 8.20 -3.05 10.28
N CYS A 114 7.66 -3.74 9.29
CA CYS A 114 6.60 -4.73 9.49
C CYS A 114 7.15 -6.13 9.31
N ARG A 115 6.63 -7.09 10.06
CA ARG A 115 6.88 -8.51 9.83
C ARG A 115 5.57 -9.27 9.81
N PRO A 116 5.49 -10.38 9.08
CA PRO A 116 4.29 -11.18 9.11
C PRO A 116 4.03 -11.78 10.50
N SER A 117 2.77 -11.75 10.93
CA SER A 117 2.36 -12.39 12.18
C SER A 117 2.20 -13.89 11.97
N LEU A 118 3.29 -14.65 12.10
CA LEU A 118 3.29 -16.10 11.86
C LEU A 118 2.41 -16.86 12.87
N VAL A 119 2.22 -16.33 14.08
CA VAL A 119 1.41 -16.94 15.13
C VAL A 119 -0.05 -17.15 14.70
N LEU A 120 -0.57 -16.35 13.76
CA LEU A 120 -1.93 -16.49 13.23
C LEU A 120 -1.99 -17.18 11.86
N GLY A 121 -0.88 -17.25 11.12
CA GLY A 121 -0.79 -17.94 9.83
C GLY A 121 -0.73 -19.47 9.93
N PHE A 122 -0.32 -20.01 11.08
CA PHE A 122 -0.30 -21.46 11.33
C PHE A 122 -1.70 -22.10 11.34
N ILE A 123 -2.77 -21.34 11.66
CA ILE A 123 -4.14 -21.86 11.61
C ILE A 123 -4.61 -22.04 10.16
N ALA A 124 -4.21 -21.16 9.23
CA ALA A 124 -4.53 -21.29 7.80
C ALA A 124 -3.78 -22.46 7.13
N GLY A 125 -2.59 -22.82 7.62
CA GLY A 125 -1.83 -23.99 7.17
C GLY A 125 -2.55 -25.33 7.42
N LEU A 126 -3.47 -25.38 8.40
CA LEU A 126 -4.29 -26.56 8.67
C LEU A 126 -5.41 -26.78 7.63
N LEU A 127 -5.74 -25.76 6.82
CA LEU A 127 -6.90 -25.74 5.92
C LEU A 127 -6.60 -26.07 4.44
N LYS A 128 -5.39 -26.53 4.09
CA LYS A 128 -5.01 -26.88 2.70
C LYS A 128 -5.32 -25.77 1.66
N GLU A 129 -5.18 -24.50 2.03
CA GLU A 129 -5.40 -23.40 1.11
C GLU A 129 -4.15 -23.14 0.24
N LYS A 130 -4.31 -23.11 -1.09
CA LYS A 130 -3.21 -23.04 -2.07
C LYS A 130 -2.38 -21.74 -2.00
N ARG A 131 -2.78 -20.77 -1.18
CA ARG A 131 -2.08 -19.50 -0.95
C ARG A 131 -2.26 -19.14 0.53
N PRO A 132 -1.28 -19.41 1.41
CA PRO A 132 -1.35 -18.88 2.77
C PRO A 132 -1.28 -17.37 2.69
N LEU A 133 -2.43 -16.71 2.82
CA LEU A 133 -2.54 -15.25 2.80
C LEU A 133 -2.28 -14.78 4.23
N LEU A 134 -1.30 -13.89 4.40
CA LEU A 134 -1.11 -13.25 5.69
C LEU A 134 -2.14 -12.14 5.85
N ASP A 135 -3.07 -12.37 6.77
CA ASP A 135 -4.06 -11.38 7.14
C ASP A 135 -3.44 -10.26 7.96
N ASN A 136 -2.34 -10.53 8.67
CA ASN A 136 -1.86 -9.67 9.75
C ASN A 136 -0.36 -9.39 9.67
N LEU A 137 0.01 -8.13 9.86
CA LEU A 137 1.38 -7.68 10.06
C LEU A 137 1.55 -7.18 11.49
N VAL A 138 2.72 -7.41 12.09
CA VAL A 138 3.17 -6.70 13.29
C VAL A 138 4.14 -5.63 12.83
N CYS A 139 3.83 -4.37 13.09
CA CYS A 139 4.60 -3.23 12.63
C CYS A 139 5.18 -2.43 13.80
N GLU A 140 6.45 -2.06 13.70
CA GLU A 140 7.11 -1.10 14.57
C GLU A 140 7.19 0.25 13.87
N TYR A 141 6.52 1.25 14.41
CA TYR A 141 6.48 2.61 13.90
C TYR A 141 7.57 3.46 14.56
N THR A 142 8.39 4.11 13.74
CA THR A 142 9.44 5.03 14.18
C THR A 142 9.15 6.43 13.63
N PRO A 143 8.75 7.38 14.49
CA PRO A 143 8.48 8.75 14.05
C PRO A 143 9.77 9.46 13.63
N ALA A 144 9.63 10.46 12.77
CA ALA A 144 10.74 11.31 12.36
C ALA A 144 11.40 11.99 13.57
N LYS A 145 12.72 12.23 13.46
CA LYS A 145 13.49 12.96 14.47
C LYS A 145 12.87 14.34 14.72
N GLY A 146 12.86 14.77 15.98
CA GLY A 146 12.35 16.09 16.38
C GLY A 146 10.84 16.19 16.59
N THR A 147 10.09 15.10 16.45
CA THR A 147 8.63 15.08 16.71
C THR A 147 8.24 14.97 18.18
N GLY A 148 9.16 14.57 19.07
CA GLY A 148 8.89 14.31 20.49
C GLY A 148 8.11 13.02 20.75
N HIS A 149 7.67 12.31 19.71
CA HIS A 149 6.96 11.03 19.83
C HIS A 149 7.93 9.85 19.99
N LYS A 150 7.50 8.84 20.75
CA LYS A 150 8.25 7.59 20.93
C LYS A 150 7.88 6.58 19.84
N LYS A 151 8.76 5.60 19.63
CA LYS A 151 8.43 4.42 18.82
C LYS A 151 7.24 3.69 19.45
N ILE A 152 6.39 3.12 18.61
CA ILE A 152 5.23 2.32 19.02
C ILE A 152 5.14 1.06 18.15
N SER A 153 4.49 0.03 18.67
CA SER A 153 4.20 -1.19 17.91
C SER A 153 2.70 -1.36 17.77
N PHE A 154 2.24 -1.81 16.62
CA PHE A 154 0.82 -2.08 16.36
C PHE A 154 0.64 -3.29 15.43
N ILE A 155 -0.52 -3.91 15.50
CA ILE A 155 -0.94 -4.96 14.57
C ILE A 155 -1.66 -4.27 13.41
N ALA A 156 -1.43 -4.71 12.18
CA ALA A 156 -2.15 -4.23 11.00
C ALA A 156 -2.92 -5.38 10.34
N HIS A 157 -4.23 -5.21 10.18
CA HIS A 157 -5.10 -6.13 9.46
C HIS A 157 -5.16 -5.78 7.99
N ARG A 158 -5.10 -6.79 7.15
CA ARG A 158 -5.38 -6.69 5.72
C ARG A 158 -6.82 -6.20 5.49
N ARG A 159 -7.01 -5.39 4.46
CA ARG A 159 -8.32 -4.92 3.98
C ARG A 159 -8.73 -5.59 2.68
#